data_AF-A0A651DXH4-F1
#
_entry.id   AF-A0A651DXH4-F1
#
_cell.length_a   1.000
_cell.length_b   1.000
_cell.length_c   1.000
_cell.angle_alpha   90.00
_cell.angle_beta   90.00
_cell.angle_gamma   90.00
#
_symmetry.space_group_name_H-M   'P 1'
#
loop_
_entity.id
_entity.type
_entity.pdbx_description
1 polymer ?
#
loop_
_entity_poly.entity_id
_entity_poly.type
_entity_poly.pdbx_seq_one_letter_code
_entity_poly.pdbx_strand_id
1 'polypeptide(L)'
;MNLNHIWLSTTAIATLSVGAIALPAYGDVFDNTGIQFDVDTIVEFRFEGSDAAYRSTFGILNLETGVKTPLFYEVDAPGSSSRAVPVEDGRQLPPPVNEFSFQANVPYIFYLESTYNGQPAGTVYSLDERNPNGERLVRFTGGLAGLAGGGTLMEWEDTGALLVPPSQQDRDFNDFIVRAGGHLGCPLSDQAATSEGQTSMAIACAHDAVPE
;
A
#
# COMPACT_ATOMS: atom_id res chain seq x y z
N MET A 1 -22.63 -38.41 72.50
CA MET A 1 -21.53 -37.58 71.98
C MET A 1 -20.92 -38.34 70.82
N ASN A 2 -21.09 -37.88 69.58
CA ASN A 2 -20.47 -38.49 68.39
C ASN A 2 -19.92 -37.34 67.54
N LEU A 3 -18.60 -37.32 67.32
CA LEU A 3 -17.88 -36.24 66.63
C LEU A 3 -17.67 -36.61 65.15
N ASN A 4 -18.08 -35.70 64.28
CA ASN A 4 -17.79 -35.72 62.84
C ASN A 4 -16.32 -35.38 62.59
N HIS A 5 -15.64 -36.17 61.74
CA HIS A 5 -14.35 -35.81 61.14
C HIS A 5 -14.56 -35.47 59.66
N ILE A 6 -14.34 -34.20 59.31
CA ILE A 6 -14.26 -33.71 57.92
C ILE A 6 -12.79 -33.44 57.63
N TRP A 7 -12.24 -34.10 56.61
CA TRP A 7 -10.92 -33.80 56.05
C TRP A 7 -11.08 -32.80 54.91
N LEU A 8 -10.57 -31.57 55.08
CA LEU A 8 -10.33 -30.66 53.96
C LEU A 8 -8.91 -30.87 53.44
N SER A 9 -8.79 -31.27 52.17
CA SER A 9 -7.53 -31.25 51.43
C SER A 9 -7.45 -29.92 50.67
N THR A 10 -6.39 -29.16 50.94
CA THR A 10 -6.12 -27.86 50.30
C THR A 10 -5.20 -28.09 49.12
N THR A 11 -5.71 -27.87 47.90
CA THR A 11 -4.89 -27.92 46.68
C THR A 11 -4.39 -26.51 46.37
N ALA A 12 -3.07 -26.30 46.42
CA ALA A 12 -2.46 -25.04 45.98
C ALA A 12 -2.36 -25.02 44.44
N ILE A 13 -2.97 -24.02 43.80
CA ILE A 13 -2.83 -23.76 42.36
C ILE A 13 -1.61 -22.85 42.18
N ALA A 14 -0.55 -23.36 41.54
CA ALA A 14 0.60 -22.57 41.15
C ALA A 14 0.30 -21.82 39.85
N THR A 15 0.24 -20.48 39.91
CA THR A 15 0.05 -19.61 38.74
C THR A 15 1.39 -19.44 38.02
N LEU A 16 1.53 -20.02 36.82
CA LEU A 16 2.65 -19.74 35.92
C LEU A 16 2.47 -18.36 35.28
N SER A 17 3.38 -17.43 35.60
CA SER A 17 3.50 -16.14 34.93
C SER A 17 4.24 -16.36 33.60
N VAL A 18 3.55 -16.29 32.47
CA VAL A 18 4.21 -16.25 31.15
C VAL A 18 4.72 -14.83 30.96
N GLY A 19 6.04 -14.66 30.99
CA GLY A 19 6.68 -13.38 30.66
C GLY A 19 6.39 -13.00 29.21
N ALA A 20 5.96 -11.76 28.98
CA ALA A 20 5.73 -11.24 27.64
C ALA A 20 7.04 -11.21 26.85
N ILE A 21 7.11 -12.00 25.78
CA ILE A 21 8.17 -11.89 24.79
C ILE A 21 7.82 -10.66 23.95
N ALA A 22 8.55 -9.56 24.13
CA ALA A 22 8.47 -8.43 23.21
C ALA A 22 9.03 -8.91 21.86
N LEU A 23 8.15 -9.11 20.87
CA LEU A 23 8.58 -9.29 19.50
C LEU A 23 9.22 -7.97 19.03
N PRO A 24 10.27 -8.01 18.20
CA PRO A 24 10.83 -6.79 17.65
C PRO A 24 9.73 -6.03 16.90
N ALA A 25 9.54 -4.76 17.23
CA ALA A 25 8.73 -3.87 16.41
C ALA A 25 9.47 -3.72 15.07
N TYR A 26 8.89 -4.25 13.99
CA TYR A 26 9.36 -3.90 12.65
C TYR A 26 9.03 -2.42 12.46
N GLY A 27 10.03 -1.60 12.15
CA GLY A 27 9.78 -0.21 11.79
C GLY A 27 9.01 -0.14 10.47
N ASP A 28 8.23 0.92 10.30
CA ASP A 28 7.51 1.16 9.05
C ASP A 28 8.47 1.22 7.85
N VAL A 29 8.07 0.59 6.75
CA VAL A 29 8.80 0.57 5.48
C VAL A 29 7.83 0.92 4.36
N PHE A 30 8.26 1.83 3.46
CA PHE A 30 7.50 2.20 2.28
C PHE A 30 8.47 2.54 1.13
N ASP A 31 9.11 1.52 0.55
CA ASP A 31 10.08 1.65 -0.55
C ASP A 31 10.29 0.33 -1.31
N ASN A 32 11.39 0.24 -2.09
CA ASN A 32 11.78 -0.94 -2.86
C ASN A 32 12.18 -2.18 -2.04
N THR A 33 12.23 -2.08 -0.70
CA THR A 33 12.50 -3.21 0.19
C THR A 33 11.23 -3.84 0.76
N GLY A 34 10.09 -3.17 0.60
CA GLY A 34 8.78 -3.65 1.02
C GLY A 34 7.85 -2.53 1.49
N ILE A 35 6.59 -2.91 1.73
CA ILE A 35 5.56 -2.05 2.29
C ILE A 35 5.02 -2.73 3.55
N GLN A 36 5.27 -2.14 4.72
CA GLN A 36 4.82 -2.69 6.00
C GLN A 36 4.69 -1.55 7.01
N PHE A 37 3.65 -1.61 7.83
CA PHE A 37 3.40 -0.65 8.90
C PHE A 37 3.29 -1.37 10.24
N ASP A 38 3.69 -0.73 11.34
CA ASP A 38 3.60 -1.28 12.69
C ASP A 38 2.17 -1.30 13.26
N VAL A 39 1.29 -0.45 12.69
CA VAL A 39 -0.14 -0.34 12.97
C VAL A 39 -0.97 -0.39 11.69
N ASP A 40 -2.27 -0.68 11.84
CA ASP A 40 -3.21 -0.62 10.73
C ASP A 40 -3.19 0.79 10.11
N THR A 41 -2.93 0.87 8.81
CA THR A 41 -2.65 2.12 8.11
C THR A 41 -3.46 2.22 6.83
N ILE A 42 -4.21 3.31 6.65
CA ILE A 42 -4.93 3.61 5.41
C ILE A 42 -4.07 4.55 4.57
N VAL A 43 -3.87 4.21 3.30
CA VAL A 43 -3.17 5.05 2.33
C VAL A 43 -4.07 5.31 1.13
N GLU A 44 -4.18 6.58 0.77
CA GLU A 44 -4.83 7.04 -0.46
C GLU A 44 -3.85 6.93 -1.64
N PHE A 45 -4.34 6.59 -2.81
CA PHE A 45 -3.57 6.51 -4.04
C PHE A 45 -4.25 7.33 -5.13
N ARG A 46 -3.46 7.96 -5.99
CA ARG A 46 -3.93 8.65 -7.19
C ARG A 46 -3.03 8.32 -8.37
N PHE A 47 -3.63 8.04 -9.50
CA PHE A 47 -2.92 7.96 -10.77
C PHE A 47 -2.55 9.36 -11.28
N GLU A 48 -1.28 9.58 -11.56
CA GLU A 48 -0.74 10.88 -11.99
C GLU A 48 -0.46 10.94 -13.50
N GLY A 49 -0.23 9.80 -14.15
CA GLY A 49 0.03 9.74 -15.58
C GLY A 49 0.78 8.47 -16.00
N SER A 50 0.96 8.32 -17.31
CA SER A 50 1.67 7.22 -17.96
C SER A 50 2.07 7.66 -19.36
N ASP A 51 3.29 7.32 -19.79
CA ASP A 51 3.80 7.49 -21.16
C ASP A 51 4.11 6.13 -21.82
N ALA A 52 3.48 5.07 -21.34
CA ALA A 52 3.78 3.70 -21.75
C ALA A 52 3.19 3.29 -23.12
N ALA A 53 3.88 2.34 -23.76
CA ALA A 53 3.38 1.59 -24.92
C ALA A 53 2.48 0.39 -24.54
N TYR A 54 2.42 0.03 -23.26
CA TYR A 54 1.61 -1.05 -22.72
C TYR A 54 0.42 -0.49 -21.95
N ARG A 55 -0.60 -1.32 -21.77
CA ARG A 55 -1.69 -1.02 -20.83
C ARG A 55 -1.45 -1.72 -19.52
N SER A 56 -1.52 -0.98 -18.43
CA SER A 56 -1.14 -1.46 -17.11
C SER A 56 -2.29 -1.48 -16.10
N THR A 57 -2.23 -2.47 -15.20
CA THR A 57 -3.01 -2.53 -13.96
C THR A 57 -2.06 -2.36 -12.79
N PHE A 58 -2.27 -1.34 -11.97
CA PHE A 58 -1.53 -1.14 -10.73
C PHE A 58 -2.32 -1.68 -9.54
N GLY A 59 -1.63 -2.38 -8.64
CA GLY A 59 -2.25 -2.91 -7.44
C GLY A 59 -1.29 -3.28 -6.32
N ILE A 60 -1.86 -3.86 -5.28
CA ILE A 60 -1.17 -4.28 -4.05
C ILE A 60 -1.19 -5.80 -3.96
N LEU A 61 -0.06 -6.40 -3.59
CA LEU A 61 0.08 -7.81 -3.29
C LEU A 61 0.37 -7.98 -1.79
N ASN A 62 -0.50 -8.71 -1.09
CA ASN A 62 -0.23 -9.19 0.26
C ASN A 62 0.72 -10.40 0.19
N LEU A 63 1.91 -10.30 0.79
CA LEU A 63 2.95 -11.32 0.67
C LEU A 63 2.70 -12.57 1.54
N GLU A 64 1.86 -12.48 2.57
CA GLU A 64 1.50 -13.64 3.40
C GLU A 64 0.48 -14.54 2.71
N THR A 65 -0.51 -13.93 2.07
CA THR A 65 -1.66 -14.63 1.47
C THR A 65 -1.51 -14.85 -0.05
N GLY A 66 -0.67 -14.05 -0.71
CA GLY A 66 -0.56 -14.01 -2.17
C GLY A 66 -1.73 -13.32 -2.87
N VAL A 67 -2.66 -12.71 -2.13
CA VAL A 67 -3.82 -12.01 -2.69
C VAL A 67 -3.39 -10.71 -3.35
N LYS A 68 -3.82 -10.51 -4.61
CA LYS A 68 -3.67 -9.27 -5.37
C LYS A 68 -4.95 -8.45 -5.31
N THR A 69 -4.80 -7.16 -5.01
CA THR A 69 -5.88 -6.16 -5.02
C THR A 69 -5.55 -5.08 -6.05
N PRO A 70 -6.21 -5.07 -7.22
CA PRO A 70 -5.98 -4.04 -8.22
C PRO A 70 -6.64 -2.72 -7.81
N LEU A 71 -5.96 -1.60 -8.02
CA LEU A 71 -6.45 -0.26 -7.67
C LEU A 71 -6.77 0.58 -8.91
N PHE A 72 -5.88 0.56 -9.91
CA PHE A 72 -6.04 1.32 -11.14
C PHE A 72 -5.87 0.45 -12.37
N TYR A 73 -6.65 0.73 -13.41
CA TYR A 73 -6.49 0.17 -14.75
C TYR A 73 -6.49 1.28 -15.80
N GLU A 74 -5.54 1.24 -16.73
CA GLU A 74 -5.48 2.17 -17.86
C GLU A 74 -6.55 1.87 -18.91
N VAL A 75 -7.37 2.87 -19.22
CA VAL A 75 -8.47 2.70 -20.18
C VAL A 75 -8.11 3.15 -21.59
N ASP A 76 -7.16 4.07 -21.71
CA ASP A 76 -6.80 4.67 -22.98
C ASP A 76 -5.81 3.82 -23.77
N ALA A 77 -5.74 4.08 -25.07
CA ALA A 77 -4.74 3.43 -25.91
C ALA A 77 -3.33 3.93 -25.52
N PRO A 78 -2.32 3.05 -25.57
CA PRO A 78 -0.93 3.46 -25.33
C PRO A 78 -0.52 4.65 -26.21
N GLY A 79 0.25 5.60 -25.65
CA GLY A 79 0.71 6.81 -26.35
C GLY A 79 -0.35 7.91 -26.56
N SER A 80 -1.47 7.86 -25.83
CA SER A 80 -2.41 8.99 -25.70
C SER A 80 -2.24 9.66 -24.34
N SER A 81 -2.90 10.80 -24.08
CA SER A 81 -2.91 11.39 -22.73
C SER A 81 -3.56 10.39 -21.75
N SER A 82 -2.75 9.57 -21.09
CA SER A 82 -3.19 8.37 -20.39
C SER A 82 -4.13 8.71 -19.24
N ARG A 83 -5.30 8.06 -19.21
CA ARG A 83 -6.20 8.04 -18.05
C ARG A 83 -6.24 6.63 -17.48
N ALA A 84 -6.19 6.54 -16.16
CA ALA A 84 -6.58 5.34 -15.42
C ALA A 84 -7.92 5.57 -14.71
N VAL A 85 -8.70 4.50 -14.56
CA VAL A 85 -9.94 4.49 -13.78
C VAL A 85 -9.78 3.56 -12.58
N PRO A 86 -10.55 3.76 -11.49
CA PRO A 86 -10.60 2.80 -10.40
C PRO A 86 -11.28 1.54 -10.90
N VAL A 87 -10.90 0.42 -10.31
CA VAL A 87 -11.54 -0.85 -10.59
C VAL A 87 -13.01 -0.84 -10.12
N GLU A 88 -13.36 -0.03 -9.11
CA GLU A 88 -14.66 -0.14 -8.44
C GLU A 88 -15.86 0.58 -9.08
N ASP A 89 -15.71 1.60 -9.94
CA ASP A 89 -16.92 2.41 -10.26
C ASP A 89 -17.16 2.88 -11.71
N GLY A 90 -16.28 2.61 -12.69
CA GLY A 90 -16.60 2.86 -14.12
C GLY A 90 -17.13 4.26 -14.51
N ARG A 91 -17.10 5.24 -13.59
CA ARG A 91 -17.62 6.59 -13.73
C ARG A 91 -16.48 7.58 -13.50
N GLN A 92 -16.39 8.55 -14.42
CA GLN A 92 -15.34 9.55 -14.45
C GLN A 92 -15.80 10.83 -13.74
N LEU A 93 -15.19 11.11 -12.59
CA LEU A 93 -15.11 12.40 -11.89
C LEU A 93 -13.61 12.55 -11.46
N PRO A 94 -13.12 13.71 -10.96
CA PRO A 94 -11.69 14.12 -11.00
C PRO A 94 -10.73 13.04 -10.45
N PRO A 95 -9.42 13.03 -10.88
CA PRO A 95 -8.61 11.82 -10.98
C PRO A 95 -8.80 10.94 -9.75
N PRO A 96 -9.30 9.73 -9.96
CA PRO A 96 -9.95 9.01 -8.91
C PRO A 96 -8.93 8.64 -7.84
N VAL A 97 -9.30 8.88 -6.59
CA VAL A 97 -8.52 8.45 -5.43
C VAL A 97 -9.04 7.08 -5.02
N ASN A 98 -8.12 6.12 -4.84
CA ASN A 98 -8.42 4.82 -4.24
C ASN A 98 -7.80 4.77 -2.84
N GLU A 99 -8.46 4.12 -1.89
CA GLU A 99 -7.91 3.88 -0.57
C GLU A 99 -7.60 2.39 -0.40
N PHE A 100 -6.55 2.09 0.36
CA PHE A 100 -6.27 0.73 0.80
C PHE A 100 -5.86 0.71 2.27
N SER A 101 -6.40 -0.26 3.01
CA SER A 101 -6.07 -0.49 4.43
C SER A 101 -5.01 -1.58 4.54
N PHE A 102 -3.79 -1.18 4.88
CA PHE A 102 -2.70 -2.07 5.26
C PHE A 102 -2.91 -2.56 6.69
N GLN A 103 -2.78 -3.86 6.91
CA GLN A 103 -2.83 -4.45 8.24
C GLN A 103 -1.47 -4.31 8.93
N ALA A 104 -1.50 -4.07 10.24
CA ALA A 104 -0.32 -4.00 11.08
C ALA A 104 0.56 -5.25 10.93
N ASN A 105 1.85 -5.05 10.73
CA ASN A 105 2.89 -6.07 10.63
C ASN A 105 2.71 -7.09 9.50
N VAL A 106 1.84 -6.82 8.53
CA VAL A 106 1.69 -7.65 7.33
C VAL A 106 2.57 -7.08 6.21
N PRO A 107 3.44 -7.87 5.58
CA PRO A 107 4.25 -7.42 4.45
C PRO A 107 3.43 -7.37 3.16
N TYR A 108 3.52 -6.24 2.46
CA TYR A 108 2.93 -5.98 1.15
C TYR A 108 3.99 -5.50 0.16
N ILE A 109 3.66 -5.60 -1.13
CA ILE A 109 4.38 -4.93 -2.22
C ILE A 109 3.38 -4.40 -3.24
N PHE A 110 3.75 -3.38 -3.98
CA PHE A 110 3.03 -2.97 -5.20
C PHE A 110 3.44 -3.81 -6.41
N TYR A 111 2.51 -3.98 -7.35
CA TYR A 111 2.75 -4.61 -8.64
C TYR A 111 2.18 -3.76 -9.78
N LEU A 112 2.77 -3.91 -10.96
CA LEU A 112 2.27 -3.38 -12.23
C LEU A 112 2.15 -4.53 -13.25
N GLU A 113 0.93 -4.83 -13.65
CA GLU A 113 0.61 -5.89 -14.63
C GLU A 113 0.35 -5.28 -16.00
N SER A 114 1.17 -5.61 -16.99
CA SER A 114 1.13 -5.01 -18.32
C SER A 114 0.49 -5.95 -19.35
N THR A 115 -0.21 -5.36 -20.31
CA THR A 115 -0.75 -6.02 -21.50
C THR A 115 -0.35 -5.27 -22.77
N TYR A 116 -0.12 -6.01 -23.86
CA TYR A 116 0.20 -5.46 -25.18
C TYR A 116 -0.66 -6.12 -26.24
N ASN A 117 -1.39 -5.33 -27.03
CA ASN A 117 -2.35 -5.84 -28.02
C ASN A 117 -3.33 -6.89 -27.45
N GLY A 118 -3.75 -6.70 -26.19
CA GLY A 118 -4.67 -7.59 -25.47
C GLY A 118 -4.03 -8.90 -24.98
N GLN A 119 -2.72 -9.09 -25.14
CA GLN A 119 -1.99 -10.23 -24.60
C GLN A 119 -1.25 -9.85 -23.31
N PRO A 120 -1.17 -10.74 -22.31
CA PRO A 120 -0.32 -10.51 -21.13
C PRO A 120 1.15 -10.29 -21.55
N ALA A 121 1.75 -9.19 -21.08
CA ALA A 121 3.16 -8.91 -21.29
C ALA A 121 4.00 -9.32 -20.08
N GLY A 122 3.45 -9.16 -18.87
CA GLY A 122 4.02 -9.68 -17.62
C GLY A 122 3.66 -8.82 -16.41
N THR A 123 4.41 -9.01 -15.34
CA THR A 123 4.25 -8.28 -14.08
C THR A 123 5.60 -7.84 -13.58
N VAL A 124 5.69 -6.58 -13.16
CA VAL A 124 6.84 -6.03 -12.42
C VAL A 124 6.42 -5.65 -11.01
N TYR A 125 7.38 -5.60 -10.10
CA TYR A 125 7.15 -5.44 -8.68
C TYR A 125 7.96 -4.28 -8.10
N SER A 126 7.42 -3.68 -7.04
CA SER A 126 8.15 -2.66 -6.29
C SER A 126 9.34 -3.21 -5.52
N LEU A 127 9.26 -4.48 -5.12
CA LEU A 127 10.33 -5.19 -4.44
C LEU A 127 11.38 -5.66 -5.45
N ASP A 128 12.58 -5.10 -5.39
CA ASP A 128 13.64 -5.31 -6.40
C ASP A 128 13.95 -6.81 -6.58
N GLU A 129 14.05 -7.59 -5.49
CA GLU A 129 14.36 -9.03 -5.53
C GLU A 129 13.29 -9.91 -6.19
N ARG A 130 12.07 -9.40 -6.40
CA ARG A 130 11.00 -10.10 -7.14
C ARG A 130 11.14 -9.94 -8.65
N ASN A 131 11.90 -8.95 -9.11
CA ASN A 131 12.10 -8.69 -10.52
C ASN A 131 13.27 -9.53 -11.07
N PRO A 132 13.28 -9.83 -12.39
CA PRO A 132 14.41 -10.52 -13.02
C PRO A 132 15.73 -9.81 -12.71
N ASN A 133 16.75 -10.58 -12.28
CA ASN A 133 18.06 -10.08 -11.87
C ASN A 133 18.08 -9.06 -10.71
N GLY A 134 17.00 -8.94 -9.93
CA GLY A 134 16.92 -7.96 -8.85
C GLY A 134 16.77 -6.53 -9.36
N GLU A 135 16.22 -6.34 -10.55
CA GLU A 135 16.13 -5.05 -11.21
C GLU A 135 15.16 -4.10 -10.50
N ARG A 136 15.55 -2.82 -10.43
CA ARG A 136 14.68 -1.76 -9.94
C ARG A 136 13.80 -1.26 -11.07
N LEU A 137 12.49 -1.45 -10.93
CA LEU A 137 11.47 -1.07 -11.91
C LEU A 137 10.44 -0.08 -11.35
N VAL A 138 10.70 0.43 -10.14
CA VAL A 138 9.99 1.58 -9.58
C VAL A 138 10.97 2.47 -8.84
N ARG A 139 10.78 3.78 -8.94
CA ARG A 139 11.44 4.80 -8.15
C ARG A 139 10.44 5.40 -7.16
N PHE A 140 10.81 5.42 -5.89
CA PHE A 140 10.06 6.13 -4.85
C PHE A 140 10.68 7.50 -4.60
N THR A 141 9.86 8.55 -4.64
CA THR A 141 10.23 9.93 -4.27
C THR A 141 9.33 10.40 -3.13
N GLY A 142 9.92 10.63 -1.95
CA GLY A 142 9.21 11.01 -0.71
C GLY A 142 9.23 9.91 0.37
N GLY A 143 9.13 8.64 -0.04
CA GLY A 143 9.20 7.48 0.86
C GLY A 143 8.14 7.49 1.97
N LEU A 144 8.46 6.95 3.14
CA LEU A 144 7.51 6.95 4.27
C LEU A 144 7.10 8.36 4.70
N ALA A 145 8.05 9.31 4.72
CA ALA A 145 7.79 10.69 5.14
C ALA A 145 6.81 11.43 4.21
N GLY A 146 6.83 11.12 2.91
CA GLY A 146 5.94 11.70 1.92
C GLY A 146 4.47 11.31 2.12
N LEU A 147 4.17 10.16 2.73
CA LEU A 147 2.80 9.71 2.95
C LEU A 147 1.99 10.70 3.79
N ALA A 148 2.62 11.32 4.79
CA ALA A 148 2.01 12.33 5.65
C ALA A 148 2.18 13.77 5.14
N GLY A 149 2.95 14.00 4.06
CA GLY A 149 3.28 15.35 3.59
C GLY A 149 3.57 15.40 2.09
N GLY A 150 2.61 15.90 1.31
CA GLY A 150 2.75 16.11 -0.14
C GLY A 150 2.67 14.84 -1.01
N GLY A 151 2.66 13.66 -0.40
CA GLY A 151 2.53 12.37 -1.06
C GLY A 151 3.86 11.80 -1.56
N THR A 152 3.91 10.49 -1.68
CA THR A 152 5.04 9.73 -2.21
C THR A 152 4.76 9.35 -3.65
N LEU A 153 5.61 9.79 -4.57
CA LEU A 153 5.54 9.40 -5.96
C LEU A 153 6.18 8.03 -6.16
N MET A 154 5.50 7.20 -6.94
CA MET A 154 5.94 5.90 -7.43
C MET A 154 5.94 5.97 -8.95
N GLU A 155 7.13 5.98 -9.50
CA GLU A 155 7.42 6.19 -10.92
C GLU A 155 7.93 4.85 -11.47
N TRP A 156 7.19 4.22 -12.37
CA TRP A 156 7.40 2.84 -12.79
C TRP A 156 8.00 2.74 -14.19
N GLU A 157 8.77 1.67 -14.40
CA GLU A 157 8.97 1.04 -15.70
C GLU A 157 7.95 -0.07 -15.86
N ASP A 158 7.36 -0.24 -17.03
CA ASP A 158 6.48 -1.36 -17.32
C ASP A 158 7.27 -2.61 -17.77
N THR A 159 6.54 -3.67 -18.18
CA THR A 159 7.19 -4.92 -18.58
C THR A 159 8.01 -4.78 -19.87
N GLY A 160 7.76 -3.77 -20.70
CA GLY A 160 8.50 -3.45 -21.93
C GLY A 160 10.00 -3.32 -21.69
N ALA A 161 10.41 -2.72 -20.57
CA ALA A 161 11.82 -2.63 -20.15
C ALA A 161 12.50 -4.00 -19.99
N LEU A 162 11.74 -5.08 -19.81
CA LEU A 162 12.26 -6.45 -19.67
C LEU A 162 12.19 -7.27 -20.96
N LEU A 163 11.45 -6.81 -21.97
CA LEU A 163 11.18 -7.55 -23.21
C LEU A 163 12.11 -7.18 -24.37
N VAL A 164 12.93 -6.15 -24.19
CA VAL A 164 13.89 -5.66 -25.19
C VAL A 164 15.34 -5.83 -24.70
N PRO A 165 16.32 -5.92 -25.62
CA PRO A 165 17.73 -5.95 -25.25
C PRO A 165 18.13 -4.70 -24.44
N PRO A 166 19.13 -4.77 -23.53
CA PRO A 166 19.53 -3.65 -22.69
C PRO A 166 19.80 -2.33 -23.43
N SER A 167 20.29 -2.38 -24.68
CA SER A 167 20.55 -1.20 -25.50
C SER A 167 19.29 -0.49 -26.02
N GLN A 168 18.11 -1.08 -25.82
CA GLN A 168 16.81 -0.58 -26.28
C GLN A 168 15.82 -0.41 -25.11
N GLN A 169 16.25 -0.69 -23.88
CA GLN A 169 15.42 -0.44 -22.71
C GLN A 169 15.30 1.08 -22.55
N ASP A 170 14.08 1.58 -22.65
CA ASP A 170 13.77 2.89 -22.09
C ASP A 170 13.69 2.71 -20.58
N ARG A 171 14.42 3.54 -19.82
CA ARG A 171 14.51 3.43 -18.36
C ARG A 171 14.47 4.81 -17.72
N ASP A 172 13.40 5.54 -17.96
CA ASP A 172 13.22 6.91 -17.49
C ASP A 172 12.17 7.05 -16.35
N PHE A 173 11.52 5.94 -15.99
CA PHE A 173 10.51 5.73 -14.96
C PHE A 173 9.22 6.52 -15.19
N ASN A 174 8.83 6.72 -16.45
CA ASN A 174 7.62 7.49 -16.77
C ASN A 174 6.45 6.62 -17.31
N ASP A 175 6.63 5.29 -17.40
CA ASP A 175 5.65 4.37 -17.97
C ASP A 175 4.35 4.33 -17.15
N PHE A 176 4.42 4.47 -15.82
CA PHE A 176 3.24 4.57 -14.97
C PHE A 176 3.56 5.32 -13.69
N ILE A 177 2.76 6.32 -13.33
CA ILE A 177 3.02 7.20 -12.18
C ILE A 177 1.82 7.19 -11.24
N VAL A 178 2.08 6.86 -9.97
CA VAL A 178 1.11 6.86 -8.89
C VAL A 178 1.64 7.68 -7.72
N ARG A 179 0.77 8.48 -7.11
CA ARG A 179 1.04 9.12 -5.82
C ARG A 179 0.32 8.38 -4.71
N ALA A 180 1.01 8.15 -3.59
CA ALA A 180 0.47 7.59 -2.37
C ALA A 180 0.49 8.63 -1.23
N GLY A 181 -0.61 8.73 -0.47
CA GLY A 181 -0.76 9.67 0.65
C GLY A 181 -0.69 11.14 0.24
N GLY A 182 -0.50 12.03 1.22
CA GLY A 182 -0.42 13.47 0.98
C GLY A 182 -1.77 14.20 1.00
N HIS A 183 -2.79 13.62 1.65
CA HIS A 183 -4.14 14.20 1.76
C HIS A 183 -4.81 14.45 0.40
N LEU A 184 -4.77 13.44 -0.47
CA LEU A 184 -5.29 13.52 -1.84
C LEU A 184 -6.81 13.65 -1.86
N GLY A 185 -7.50 13.18 -0.81
CA GLY A 185 -8.95 13.32 -0.62
C GLY A 185 -9.40 14.56 0.15
N CYS A 186 -8.51 15.28 0.86
CA CYS A 186 -8.95 16.38 1.71
C CYS A 186 -8.99 17.72 0.92
N PRO A 187 -10.15 18.38 0.76
CA PRO A 187 -10.18 19.78 0.39
C PRO A 187 -9.71 20.59 1.60
N LEU A 188 -8.40 20.79 1.75
CA LEU A 188 -7.88 21.83 2.64
C LEU A 188 -8.15 23.19 1.98
N SER A 189 -9.41 23.62 1.97
CA SER A 189 -9.73 25.05 1.93
C SER A 189 -9.42 25.61 3.33
N ASP A 190 -8.27 26.26 3.47
CA ASP A 190 -7.99 27.38 4.39
C ASP A 190 -8.48 27.34 5.87
N GLN A 191 -8.85 26.20 6.47
CA GLN A 191 -9.47 26.19 7.81
C GLN A 191 -8.73 25.43 8.92
N ALA A 192 -7.55 24.85 8.67
CA ALA A 192 -6.80 24.16 9.73
C ALA A 192 -5.89 25.09 10.57
N ALA A 193 -6.38 26.28 10.91
CA ALA A 193 -5.73 27.17 11.88
C ALA A 193 -6.55 27.27 13.16
N THR A 194 -7.06 26.17 13.71
CA THR A 194 -7.49 26.04 15.12
C THR A 194 -8.00 24.62 15.41
N SER A 195 -7.16 23.75 15.95
CA SER A 195 -7.48 22.93 17.13
C SER A 195 -6.34 21.95 17.43
N GLU A 196 -5.82 22.04 18.65
CA GLU A 196 -4.86 21.10 19.21
C GLU A 196 -5.60 19.86 19.73
N GLY A 197 -5.07 18.66 19.44
CA GLY A 197 -5.20 17.49 20.31
C GLY A 197 -6.15 16.38 19.86
N GLN A 198 -5.71 15.53 18.93
CA GLN A 198 -6.08 14.10 18.90
C GLN A 198 -4.92 13.27 18.30
N THR A 199 -4.31 12.43 19.13
CA THR A 199 -3.26 11.47 18.75
C THR A 199 -3.92 10.19 18.24
N SER A 200 -4.40 10.24 17.01
CA SER A 200 -4.52 9.08 16.13
C SER A 200 -3.76 9.49 14.88
N MET A 201 -2.65 8.83 14.56
CA MET A 201 -1.97 9.06 13.27
C MET A 201 -2.78 8.40 12.16
N ALA A 202 -3.99 8.90 11.96
CA ALA A 202 -4.74 8.69 10.75
C ALA A 202 -4.13 9.63 9.69
N ILE A 203 -3.41 9.06 8.73
CA ILE A 203 -3.12 9.72 7.45
C ILE A 203 -4.41 9.82 6.60
N ALA A 204 -5.52 9.23 7.07
CA ALA A 204 -6.88 9.48 6.59
C ALA A 204 -7.48 10.69 7.33
N CYS A 205 -8.13 11.59 6.59
CA CYS A 205 -8.84 12.74 7.17
C CYS A 205 -9.75 12.23 8.33
N ALA A 206 -9.70 12.85 9.51
CA ALA A 206 -10.59 12.52 10.62
C ALA A 206 -12.05 12.76 10.23
N HIS A 207 -12.72 11.72 9.73
CA HIS A 207 -14.16 11.71 9.59
C HIS A 207 -14.72 11.21 10.92
N ASP A 208 -14.93 12.15 11.85
CA ASP A 208 -15.68 11.89 13.07
C ASP A 208 -17.06 11.33 12.70
N ALA A 209 -17.28 10.06 13.03
CA ALA A 209 -18.59 9.46 13.04
C ALA A 209 -19.40 10.11 14.18
N VAL A 210 -20.33 10.99 13.83
CA VAL A 210 -21.38 11.45 14.74
C VAL A 210 -22.32 10.26 14.96
N PRO A 211 -22.54 9.78 16.19
CA PRO A 211 -23.60 8.81 16.46
C PRO A 211 -24.95 9.54 16.47
N GLU A 212 -25.93 9.02 15.71
CA GLU A 212 -27.35 9.27 15.99
C GLU A 212 -27.84 8.41 17.16
#